data_AF-A0A968RUQ2-F1
#
_entry.id   AF-A0A968RUQ2-F1
#
_cell.length_a   1.000
_cell.length_b   1.000
_cell.length_c   1.000
_cell.angle_alpha   90.00
_cell.angle_beta   90.00
_cell.angle_gamma   90.00
#
_symmetry.space_group_name_H-M   'P 1'
#
loop_
_entity.id
_entity.type
_entity.pdbx_description
1 polymer ?
#
loop_
_entity_poly.entity_id
_entity_poly.type
_entity_poly.pdbx_seq_one_letter_code
_entity_poly.pdbx_strand_id
1 'polypeptide(L)'
;MGNEIDESVLKKIGKNGFAFAENTTKLVETFDKIAKQVFDDANSYYLFEYCSPKRNGTHRVKIEGIYQNLKGSTSTDFDANGFTGGCTL
;
A
#
# COMPACT_ATOMS: atom_id res chain seq x y z
N MET A 1 20.10 -27.57 -4.21
CA MET A 1 20.95 -26.52 -3.62
C MET A 1 20.07 -25.67 -2.71
N GLY A 2 19.74 -26.18 -1.51
CA GLY A 2 18.74 -25.52 -0.63
C GLY A 2 18.75 -25.96 0.84
N ASN A 3 19.53 -26.99 1.21
CA ASN A 3 19.55 -27.50 2.59
C ASN A 3 20.39 -26.65 3.57
N GLU A 4 21.08 -25.62 3.10
CA GLU A 4 21.89 -24.71 3.94
C GLU A 4 21.24 -23.33 4.12
N ILE A 5 20.05 -23.12 3.55
CA ILE A 5 19.38 -21.82 3.63
C ILE A 5 18.63 -21.75 4.96
N ASP A 6 19.10 -20.87 5.84
CA ASP A 6 18.41 -20.53 7.07
C ASP A 6 17.22 -19.58 6.78
N GLU A 7 16.06 -20.18 6.53
CA GLU A 7 14.81 -19.44 6.32
C GLU A 7 14.48 -18.48 7.46
N SER A 8 14.91 -18.78 8.70
CA SER A 8 14.65 -17.92 9.85
C SER A 8 15.42 -16.61 9.74
N VAL A 9 16.61 -16.63 9.15
CA VAL A 9 17.42 -15.44 8.85
C VAL A 9 16.80 -14.67 7.68
N LEU A 10 16.38 -15.37 6.61
CA LEU A 10 15.75 -14.69 5.47
C LEU A 10 14.45 -13.98 5.84
N LYS A 11 13.63 -14.58 6.72
CA LYS A 11 12.43 -13.92 7.29
C LYS A 11 12.77 -12.67 8.09
N LYS A 12 13.91 -12.64 8.79
CA LYS A 12 14.37 -11.46 9.56
C LYS A 12 14.87 -10.34 8.64
N ILE A 13 15.47 -10.67 7.50
CA ILE A 13 15.97 -9.69 6.52
C ILE A 13 14.84 -9.14 5.66
N GLY A 14 13.93 -10.01 5.22
CA GLY A 14 12.77 -9.68 4.39
C GLY A 14 11.67 -8.94 5.17
N LYS A 15 11.90 -7.66 5.51
CA LYS A 15 10.93 -6.83 6.24
C LYS A 15 9.54 -6.81 5.61
N ASN A 16 9.47 -6.92 4.28
CA ASN A 16 8.23 -6.93 3.51
C ASN A 16 7.98 -8.29 2.82
N GLY A 17 8.64 -9.35 3.29
CA GLY A 17 8.57 -10.70 2.74
C GLY A 17 9.90 -11.21 2.19
N PHE A 18 9.95 -12.52 1.93
CA PHE A 18 11.04 -13.21 1.25
C PHE A 18 10.42 -14.27 0.33
N ALA A 19 11.07 -14.57 -0.79
CA ALA A 19 10.63 -15.63 -1.68
C ALA A 19 11.70 -16.72 -1.77
N PHE A 20 11.28 -17.98 -1.71
CA PHE A 20 12.15 -19.14 -1.74
C PHE A 20 11.84 -19.98 -2.98
N ALA A 21 12.89 -20.45 -3.67
CA ALA A 21 12.76 -21.37 -4.79
C ALA A 21 13.44 -22.70 -4.42
N GLU A 22 12.64 -23.76 -4.30
CA GLU A 22 13.12 -25.09 -3.87
C GLU A 22 14.10 -25.73 -4.87
N ASN A 23 14.05 -25.31 -6.14
CA ASN A 23 14.90 -25.81 -7.21
C ASN A 23 15.05 -24.77 -8.34
N THR A 24 15.95 -25.07 -9.29
CA THR A 24 16.26 -24.19 -10.42
C THR A 24 15.10 -24.00 -11.38
N THR A 25 14.19 -24.97 -11.49
CA THR A 25 13.02 -24.85 -12.37
C THR A 25 11.97 -23.88 -11.82
N LYS A 26 11.81 -23.79 -10.50
CA LYS A 26 10.93 -22.81 -9.83
C LYS A 26 11.56 -21.41 -9.69
N LEU A 27 12.86 -21.26 -9.96
CA LEU A 27 13.58 -20.01 -9.74
C LEU A 27 13.02 -18.86 -10.60
N VAL A 28 12.79 -19.13 -11.89
CA VAL A 28 12.25 -18.14 -12.83
C VAL A 28 10.85 -17.69 -12.40
N GLU A 29 9.96 -18.64 -12.08
CA GLU A 29 8.62 -18.33 -11.59
C GLU A 29 8.62 -17.50 -10.30
N THR A 30 9.55 -17.78 -9.38
CA THR A 30 9.70 -17.02 -8.14
C THR A 30 10.17 -15.59 -8.41
N PHE A 31 11.10 -15.39 -9.34
CA PHE A 31 11.52 -14.05 -9.75
C PHE A 31 10.40 -13.28 -10.45
N ASP A 32 9.63 -13.91 -11.33
CA ASP A 32 8.50 -13.27 -12.01
C ASP A 32 7.43 -12.79 -11.02
N LYS A 33 7.17 -13.57 -9.96
CA LYS A 33 6.25 -13.17 -8.88
C LYS A 33 6.74 -11.93 -8.13
N ILE A 34 8.02 -11.90 -7.76
CA ILE A 34 8.62 -10.73 -7.08
C ILE A 34 8.59 -9.51 -8.00
N ALA A 35 8.96 -9.68 -9.28
CA ALA A 35 8.95 -8.61 -10.27
C ALA A 35 7.54 -8.01 -10.42
N LYS A 36 6.51 -8.87 -10.48
CA LYS A 36 5.12 -8.43 -10.51
C LYS A 36 4.72 -7.66 -9.25
N GLN A 37 5.08 -8.16 -8.06
CA GLN A 37 4.77 -7.46 -6.80
C GLN A 37 5.43 -6.08 -6.76
N VAL A 38 6.71 -5.98 -7.09
CA VAL A 38 7.43 -4.70 -7.13
C VAL A 38 6.82 -3.75 -8.16
N PHE A 39 6.41 -4.27 -9.33
CA PHE A 39 5.73 -3.47 -10.34
C PHE A 39 4.37 -2.96 -9.86
N ASP A 40 3.55 -3.83 -9.26
CA ASP A 40 2.22 -3.46 -8.75
C ASP A 40 2.35 -2.42 -7.62
N ASP A 41 3.30 -2.59 -6.70
CA ASP A 41 3.60 -1.65 -5.60
C ASP A 41 4.14 -0.31 -6.13
N ALA A 42 5.05 -0.34 -7.10
CA ALA A 42 5.61 0.86 -7.69
C ALA A 42 4.58 1.67 -8.48
N ASN A 43 3.51 1.04 -8.97
CA ASN A 43 2.45 1.69 -9.75
C ASN A 43 1.16 1.91 -8.94
N SER A 44 1.16 1.69 -7.63
CA SER A 44 0.01 1.93 -6.77
C SER A 44 -0.11 3.42 -6.41
N TYR A 45 -0.38 4.26 -7.41
CA TYR A 45 -0.67 5.69 -7.20
C TYR A 45 -2.17 5.93 -7.25
N TYR A 46 -2.71 6.52 -6.19
CA TYR A 46 -4.11 6.93 -6.12
C TYR A 46 -4.17 8.41 -5.80
N LEU A 47 -4.76 9.20 -6.71
CA LEU A 47 -5.15 10.56 -6.43
C LEU A 47 -6.57 10.55 -5.86
N PHE A 48 -6.75 11.13 -4.68
CA PHE A 48 -8.06 11.29 -4.05
C PHE A 48 -8.31 12.77 -3.81
N GLU A 49 -9.30 13.32 -4.50
CA GLU A 49 -9.72 14.71 -4.34
C GLU A 49 -11.06 14.74 -3.61
N TYR A 50 -11.09 15.48 -2.51
CA TYR A 50 -12.28 15.59 -1.66
C TYR A 50 -12.64 17.06 -1.44
N CYS A 51 -13.81 17.43 -1.94
CA CYS A 51 -14.41 18.73 -1.70
C CYS A 51 -15.26 18.70 -0.45
N SER A 52 -14.76 19.27 0.63
CA SER A 52 -15.51 19.33 1.88
C SER A 52 -16.75 20.23 1.78
N PRO A 53 -17.94 19.79 2.28
CA PRO A 53 -19.08 20.67 2.45
C PRO A 53 -18.95 21.56 3.71
N LYS A 54 -17.92 21.35 4.55
CA LYS A 54 -17.69 22.15 5.75
C LYS A 54 -17.21 23.56 5.38
N ARG A 55 -17.58 24.55 6.20
CA ARG A 55 -17.39 26.00 5.92
C ARG A 55 -16.73 26.78 7.06
N ASN A 56 -16.47 26.13 8.19
CA ASN A 56 -15.74 26.70 9.33
C ASN A 56 -15.20 25.60 10.24
N GLY A 57 -14.24 25.94 11.08
CA GLY A 57 -13.66 25.08 12.11
C GLY A 57 -12.82 23.91 11.59
N THR A 58 -12.20 23.20 12.51
CA THR A 58 -11.36 22.04 12.22
C THR A 58 -12.20 20.77 12.10
N HIS A 59 -11.96 19.98 11.05
CA HIS A 59 -12.61 18.69 10.81
C HIS A 59 -11.58 17.63 10.47
N ARG A 60 -11.95 16.37 10.67
CA ARG A 60 -11.14 15.21 10.28
C ARG A 60 -11.74 14.55 9.05
N VAL A 61 -10.93 14.32 8.02
CA VAL A 61 -11.27 13.41 6.92
C VAL A 61 -10.58 12.08 7.16
N LYS A 62 -11.31 10.98 6.97
CA LYS A 62 -10.79 9.62 7.04
C LYS A 62 -11.00 8.94 5.69
N ILE A 63 -9.94 8.40 5.13
CA ILE A 63 -9.97 7.57 3.92
C ILE A 63 -9.81 6.12 4.38
N GLU A 64 -10.75 5.26 3.98
CA GLU A 64 -10.72 3.82 4.28
C GLU A 64 -10.62 3.02 2.98
N GLY A 65 -9.58 2.20 2.86
CA GLY A 65 -9.43 1.22 1.80
C GLY A 65 -9.87 -0.15 2.30
N ILE A 66 -10.77 -0.82 1.57
CA ILE A 66 -11.27 -2.16 1.89
C ILE A 66 -11.03 -3.04 0.67
N TYR A 67 -10.31 -4.14 0.86
CA TYR A 67 -10.08 -5.16 -0.17
C TYR A 67 -10.19 -6.56 0.44
N GLN A 68 -11.28 -7.27 0.13
CA GLN A 68 -11.61 -8.56 0.75
C GLN A 68 -11.58 -8.47 2.29
N ASN A 69 -10.65 -9.19 2.94
CA ASN A 69 -10.44 -9.19 4.38
C ASN A 69 -9.39 -8.16 4.85
N LEU A 70 -8.79 -7.40 3.93
CA LEU A 70 -7.82 -6.35 4.24
C LEU A 70 -8.55 -5.01 4.41
N LYS A 71 -8.20 -4.30 5.48
CA LYS A 71 -8.68 -2.95 5.76
C LYS A 71 -7.51 -2.06 6.14
N GLY A 72 -7.41 -0.91 5.50
CA GLY A 72 -6.48 0.16 5.84
C GLY A 72 -7.21 1.48 5.98
N SER A 73 -6.68 2.39 6.79
CA SER A 73 -7.21 3.75 6.83
C SER A 73 -6.14 4.77 7.14
N THR A 74 -6.28 5.96 6.57
CA THR A 74 -5.53 7.15 6.94
C THR A 74 -6.51 8.27 7.26
N SER A 75 -6.09 9.20 8.11
CA SER A 75 -6.90 10.37 8.46
C SER A 75 -6.04 11.60 8.58
N THR A 76 -6.59 12.74 8.18
CA THR A 76 -5.95 14.04 8.35
C THR A 76 -6.97 15.06 8.82
N ASP A 77 -6.51 16.02 9.61
CA ASP A 77 -7.31 17.17 10.02
C ASP A 77 -7.14 18.30 9.01
N PHE A 78 -8.19 19.10 8.81
CA PHE A 78 -8.17 20.31 7.99
C PHE A 78 -9.01 21.41 8.64
N ASP A 79 -8.62 22.67 8.47
CA ASP A 79 -9.43 23.83 8.86
C ASP A 79 -10.29 24.29 7.67
N ALA A 80 -11.60 24.33 7.87
CA ALA A 80 -12.57 24.76 6.88
C ALA A 80 -12.90 26.27 6.95
N ASN A 81 -12.27 27.03 7.86
CA ASN A 81 -12.44 28.47 7.93
C ASN A 81 -12.07 29.12 6.59
N GLY A 82 -13.04 29.81 5.98
CA GLY A 82 -12.86 30.48 4.68
C GLY A 82 -13.12 29.60 3.46
N PHE A 83 -13.51 28.34 3.62
CA PHE A 83 -13.91 27.50 2.50
C PHE A 83 -15.20 28.04 1.85
N THR A 84 -15.19 28.18 0.53
CA THR A 84 -16.35 28.59 -0.27
C THR A 84 -16.91 27.43 -1.10
N GLY A 85 -18.10 27.59 -1.67
CA GLY A 85 -18.62 26.67 -2.68
C GLY A 85 -17.87 26.78 -4.02
N GLY A 86 -18.25 25.95 -4.99
CA GLY A 86 -17.71 26.03 -6.35
C GLY A 86 -16.51 25.14 -6.64
N CYS A 87 -16.33 24.08 -5.85
CA CYS A 87 -15.32 23.07 -6.14
C CYS A 87 -15.47 22.53 -7.58
N THR A 88 -14.40 22.63 -8.35
CA THR A 88 -14.25 22.01 -9.67
C THR A 88 -13.23 20.90 -9.49
N LEU A 89 -13.70 19.66 -9.61
CA LEU A 89 -12.88 18.44 -9.64
C LEU A 89 -12.59 18.12 -11.11
#